data_AF-A0A661T6F9-F1
#
_entry.id   AF-A0A661T6F9-F1
#
_cell.length_a   1.000
_cell.length_b   1.000
_cell.length_c   1.000
_cell.angle_alpha   90.00
_cell.angle_beta   90.00
_cell.angle_gamma   90.00
#
_symmetry.space_group_name_H-M   'P 1'
#
loop_
_entity.id
_entity.type
_entity.pdbx_description
1 polymer ?
#
loop_
_entity_poly.entity_id
_entity_poly.type
_entity_poly.pdbx_seq_one_letter_code
_entity_poly.pdbx_strand_id
1 'polypeptide(L)'
;MKELVIISGKGGTGKTSLIAALASLSGNKVLCDADVDAADLHLIMDPSVRESHEFQGGNTAIINTGKCTECGLCRDLCRWHA
;
A
#
# COMPACT_ATOMS: atom_id res chain seq x y z
N MET A 1 6.50 -10.34 23.32
CA MET A 1 5.54 -10.12 22.22
C MET A 1 5.97 -10.99 21.05
N LYS A 2 5.05 -11.63 20.32
CA LYS A 2 5.39 -12.44 19.14
C LYS A 2 4.81 -11.76 17.91
N GLU A 3 5.60 -11.67 16.85
CA GLU A 3 5.20 -11.08 15.57
C GLU A 3 5.25 -12.15 14.50
N LEU A 4 4.26 -12.15 13.61
CA LEU A 4 4.18 -13.07 12.48
C LEU A 4 3.87 -12.25 11.23
N VAL A 5 4.71 -12.41 10.21
CA VAL A 5 4.56 -11.73 8.92
C VAL A 5 4.31 -12.78 7.85
N ILE A 6 3.25 -12.60 7.06
CA ILE A 6 2.88 -13.49 5.97
C ILE A 6 3.10 -12.75 4.65
N ILE A 7 4.05 -13.22 3.86
CA ILE A 7 4.41 -12.66 2.55
C ILE A 7 4.17 -13.66 1.43
N SER A 8 3.88 -13.17 0.22
CA SER A 8 3.80 -13.97 -1.01
C SER A 8 4.05 -13.08 -2.22
N GLY A 9 4.82 -13.58 -3.18
CA GLY A 9 5.21 -12.87 -4.39
C GLY A 9 4.17 -12.85 -5.51
N LYS A 10 2.97 -13.42 -5.30
CA LYS A 10 1.87 -13.36 -6.28
C LYS A 10 0.55 -12.97 -5.59
N GLY A 11 -0.31 -12.28 -6.33
CA GLY A 11 -1.71 -12.04 -5.93
C GLY A 11 -2.52 -13.34 -5.94
N GLY A 12 -3.55 -13.43 -5.10
CA GLY A 12 -4.48 -14.58 -5.09
C GLY A 12 -3.96 -15.86 -4.41
N THR A 13 -2.81 -15.86 -3.75
CA THR A 13 -2.26 -17.05 -3.07
C THR A 13 -2.90 -17.34 -1.70
N GLY A 14 -4.01 -16.69 -1.36
CA GLY A 14 -4.73 -16.91 -0.10
C GLY A 14 -4.09 -16.33 1.17
N LYS A 15 -3.17 -15.35 1.04
CA LYS A 15 -2.53 -14.68 2.20
C LYS A 15 -3.56 -14.16 3.21
N THR A 16 -4.54 -13.40 2.72
CA THR A 16 -5.58 -12.76 3.55
C THR A 16 -6.44 -13.80 4.26
N SER A 17 -6.81 -14.88 3.58
CA SER A 17 -7.57 -16.00 4.17
C SER A 17 -6.78 -16.70 5.27
N LEU A 18 -5.48 -16.92 5.07
CA LEU A 18 -4.61 -17.53 6.07
C LEU A 18 -4.47 -16.63 7.31
N ILE A 19 -4.26 -15.32 7.11
CA ILE A 19 -4.21 -14.34 8.20
C ILE A 19 -5.52 -14.36 8.98
N ALA A 20 -6.68 -14.35 8.30
CA ALA A 20 -7.98 -14.37 8.95
C ALA A 20 -8.21 -15.64 9.79
N ALA A 21 -7.78 -16.80 9.29
CA ALA A 21 -7.85 -18.06 10.03
C ALA A 21 -6.95 -18.07 11.28
N LEU A 22 -5.73 -17.53 11.19
CA LEU A 22 -4.85 -17.39 12.35
C LEU A 22 -5.38 -16.36 13.36
N ALA A 23 -5.97 -15.28 12.85
CA ALA A 23 -6.60 -14.26 13.65
C ALA A 23 -7.77 -14.83 14.47
N SER A 24 -8.62 -15.69 13.90
CA SER A 24 -9.75 -16.27 14.63
C SER A 24 -9.32 -17.16 15.81
N LEU A 25 -8.14 -17.77 15.73
CA LEU A 25 -7.57 -18.64 16.76
C LEU A 25 -6.75 -17.88 17.82
N SER A 26 -6.36 -16.63 17.54
CA SER A 26 -5.51 -15.83 18.44
C SER A 26 -6.33 -14.83 19.27
N GLY A 27 -6.25 -14.96 20.59
CA GLY A 27 -6.71 -13.94 21.54
C GLY A 27 -5.69 -12.81 21.68
N ASN A 28 -6.15 -11.60 22.02
CA ASN A 28 -5.31 -10.40 22.22
C ASN A 28 -4.28 -10.17 21.10
N LYS A 29 -4.77 -9.84 19.91
CA LYS A 29 -3.99 -9.67 18.68
C LYS A 29 -4.11 -8.26 18.14
N VAL A 30 -3.09 -7.84 17.39
CA VAL A 30 -3.13 -6.70 16.49
C VAL A 30 -2.97 -7.24 15.07
N LEU A 31 -3.81 -6.78 14.16
CA LEU A 31 -3.76 -7.15 12.75
C LEU A 31 -3.40 -5.90 11.94
N CYS A 32 -2.55 -6.09 10.94
CA CYS A 32 -2.16 -5.05 9.99
C CYS A 32 -2.22 -5.64 8.59
N ASP A 33 -2.95 -4.97 7.70
CA ASP A 33 -2.90 -5.24 6.27
C ASP A 33 -1.91 -4.26 5.65
N ALA A 34 -0.80 -4.79 5.15
CA ALA A 34 0.31 -4.02 4.59
C ALA A 34 0.33 -4.05 3.06
N ASP A 35 -0.77 -4.49 2.42
CA ASP A 35 -0.94 -4.38 0.98
C ASP A 35 -1.39 -2.95 0.62
N VAL A 36 -0.51 -2.19 -0.04
CA VAL A 36 -0.78 -0.79 -0.41
C VAL A 36 -1.76 -0.71 -1.59
N ASP A 37 -1.74 -1.70 -2.49
CA ASP A 37 -2.49 -1.67 -3.74
C ASP A 37 -3.89 -2.28 -3.59
N ALA A 38 -4.03 -3.32 -2.75
CA ALA A 38 -5.26 -4.09 -2.59
C ALA A 38 -5.44 -4.68 -1.18
N ALA A 39 -5.56 -3.81 -0.17
CA ALA A 39 -5.87 -4.24 1.20
C ALA A 39 -7.28 -4.85 1.30
N ASP A 40 -7.38 -6.15 1.62
CA ASP A 40 -8.63 -6.92 1.62
C ASP A 40 -9.04 -7.44 3.01
N LEU A 41 -8.17 -7.32 4.02
CA LEU A 41 -8.43 -7.93 5.33
C LEU A 41 -9.69 -7.39 6.01
N HIS A 42 -10.01 -6.12 5.77
CA HIS A 42 -11.20 -5.45 6.29
C HIS A 42 -12.51 -6.09 5.82
N LEU A 43 -12.52 -6.73 4.64
CA LEU A 43 -13.69 -7.43 4.11
C LEU A 43 -14.08 -8.65 4.95
N ILE A 44 -13.09 -9.30 5.58
CA ILE A 44 -13.31 -10.51 6.40
C ILE A 44 -13.49 -10.15 7.88
N MET A 45 -12.71 -9.17 8.36
CA MET A 45 -12.74 -8.79 9.79
C MET A 45 -13.95 -7.93 10.16
N ASP A 46 -14.62 -7.32 9.17
CA ASP A 46 -15.73 -6.37 9.34
C ASP A 46 -15.50 -5.38 10.51
N PRO A 47 -14.37 -4.64 10.50
CA PRO A 47 -14.04 -3.78 11.62
C PRO A 47 -14.90 -2.51 11.62
N SER A 48 -15.25 -2.03 12.81
CA SER A 48 -15.73 -0.66 12.96
C SER A 48 -14.56 0.32 12.83
N VAL A 49 -14.62 1.19 11.83
CA VAL A 49 -13.64 2.26 11.62
C VAL A 49 -13.77 3.28 12.76
N ARG A 50 -12.71 3.43 13.55
CA ARG A 50 -12.66 4.40 14.65
C ARG A 50 -12.09 5.74 14.21
N GLU A 51 -11.07 5.71 13.37
CA GLU A 51 -10.33 6.87 12.89
C GLU A 51 -9.97 6.65 11.42
N SER A 52 -9.88 7.74 10.67
CA SER A 52 -9.44 7.79 9.29
C SER A 52 -8.65 9.05 9.08
N HIS A 53 -7.59 8.97 8.28
CA HIS A 53 -6.70 10.08 7.98
C HIS A 53 -6.46 10.14 6.48
N GLU A 54 -6.38 11.35 5.93
CA GLU A 54 -5.88 11.51 4.57
C GLU A 54 -4.42 11.06 4.52
N PHE A 55 -4.10 10.23 3.54
CA PHE A 55 -2.74 9.80 3.26
C PHE A 55 -2.29 10.39 1.92
N GLN A 56 -1.24 11.21 1.95
CA GLN A 56 -0.47 11.61 0.77
C GLN A 56 0.93 11.03 0.89
N GLY A 57 1.24 10.07 0.03
CA GLY A 57 2.57 9.49 -0.13
C GLY A 57 3.12 9.75 -1.53
N GLY A 58 4.45 9.67 -1.67
CA GLY A 58 5.16 9.85 -2.94
C GLY A 58 5.86 11.20 -3.07
N ASN A 59 6.70 11.32 -4.10
CA ASN A 59 7.42 12.55 -4.42
C ASN A 59 6.92 13.09 -5.74
N THR A 60 6.46 14.34 -5.76
CA THR A 60 6.18 15.05 -7.01
C THR A 60 7.48 15.65 -7.53
N ALA A 61 7.85 15.32 -8.77
CA ALA A 61 9.00 15.95 -9.41
C ALA A 61 8.70 17.43 -9.68
N ILE A 62 9.65 18.31 -9.34
CA ILE A 62 9.56 19.76 -9.57
C ILE A 62 10.67 20.18 -10.52
N ILE A 63 10.36 21.04 -11.49
CA ILE A 63 11.35 21.60 -12.42
C ILE A 63 12.27 22.54 -11.64
N ASN A 64 13.57 22.25 -11.64
CA ASN A 64 14.57 23.18 -11.16
C ASN A 64 14.84 24.26 -12.22
N THR A 65 14.24 25.44 -12.06
CA THR A 65 14.34 26.55 -13.02
C THR A 65 15.77 27.04 -13.25
N GLY A 66 16.65 26.94 -12.26
CA GLY A 66 18.07 27.29 -12.41
C GLY A 66 18.88 26.30 -13.26
N LYS A 67 18.36 25.10 -13.50
CA LYS A 67 19.00 24.06 -14.34
C LYS A 67 18.23 23.78 -15.63
N CYS A 68 16.97 24.20 -15.71
CA CYS A 68 16.12 23.95 -16.86
C CYS A 68 16.53 24.86 -18.03
N THR A 69 16.73 24.28 -19.19
CA THR A 69 17.00 25.00 -20.45
C THR A 69 15.78 25.09 -21.36
N GLU A 70 14.61 24.70 -20.86
CA GLU A 70 13.34 24.67 -21.62
C GLU A 70 13.38 23.78 -22.89
N CYS A 71 14.29 22.80 -22.94
CA CYS A 71 14.53 21.97 -24.12
C CYS A 71 13.40 20.98 -24.48
N GLY A 72 12.41 20.80 -23.61
CA GLY A 72 11.28 19.89 -23.88
C GLY A 72 11.55 18.39 -23.67
N LEU A 73 12.79 17.96 -23.47
CA LEU A 73 13.18 16.55 -23.33
C LEU A 73 12.38 15.78 -22.25
N CYS A 74 12.00 16.46 -21.16
CA CYS A 74 11.17 15.86 -20.12
C CYS A 74 9.78 15.43 -20.60
N ARG A 75 9.22 16.09 -21.63
CA ARG A 75 7.94 15.72 -22.25
C ARG A 75 8.11 14.50 -23.13
N ASP A 76 9.14 14.49 -23.97
CA ASP A 76 9.43 13.38 -24.90
C ASP A 76 9.70 12.06 -24.16
N LEU A 77 10.38 12.14 -23.01
CA LEU A 77 10.68 10.99 -22.15
C LEU A 77 9.54 10.63 -21.18
N CYS A 78 8.43 11.36 -21.18
CA CYS A 78 7.35 11.11 -20.23
C CYS A 78 6.65 9.78 -20.54
N ARG A 79 6.74 8.82 -19.62
CA ARG A 79 6.06 7.51 -19.71
C ARG A 79 4.54 7.59 -19.82
N TRP A 80 3.97 8.77 -19.54
CA TRP A 80 2.55 9.04 -19.54
C TRP A 80 2.07 9.88 -20.72
N HIS A 81 2.93 10.13 -21.72
CA HIS A 81 2.59 10.90 -22.92
C HIS A 81 2.07 12.31 -22.60
N ALA A 82 2.95 13.12 -22.00
CA ALA A 82 2.67 14.50 -21.55
C ALA A 82 2.24 15.47 -22.67
#